data_AF-A0A8I1TIE2-F1
#
_entry.id   AF-A0A8I1TIE2-F1
#
_cell.length_a   1.000
_cell.length_b   1.000
_cell.length_c   1.000
_cell.angle_alpha   90.00
_cell.angle_beta   90.00
_cell.angle_gamma   90.00
#
_symmetry.space_group_name_H-M   'P 1'
#
loop_
_entity.id
_entity.type
_entity.pdbx_description
1 polymer ?
#
loop_
_entity_poly.entity_id
_entity_poly.type
_entity_poly.pdbx_seq_one_letter_code
_entity_poly.pdbx_strand_id
1 'polypeptide(L)'
;MSETSAAFGQLRVGPFADRAGKIEVDRIADDFGMSKTQLASTIGLAREALYKSSRSRSPKIQMRLREMLEIVERISGWAGGRQQAMSWYRAQPIPAFGDRTAESLVKEGRAAEVRDYLDHVALGGFA
;
A
#
# COMPACT_ATOMS: atom_id res chain seq x y z
N MET A 1 22.46 -18.33 14.72
CA MET A 1 21.24 -18.72 13.99
C MET A 1 20.73 -17.47 13.29
N SER A 2 21.14 -17.32 12.04
CA SER A 2 20.89 -16.12 11.23
C SER A 2 19.88 -16.51 10.15
N GLU A 3 18.61 -16.18 10.33
CA GLU A 3 17.59 -16.48 9.32
C GLU A 3 16.32 -15.62 9.48
N THR A 4 16.45 -14.29 9.53
CA THR A 4 15.29 -13.38 9.49
C THR A 4 15.55 -12.05 8.78
N SER A 5 16.53 -12.00 7.87
CA SER A 5 16.83 -10.78 7.10
C SER A 5 16.30 -10.81 5.65
N ALA A 6 15.79 -11.95 5.16
CA ALA A 6 15.40 -12.12 3.76
C ALA A 6 13.88 -12.09 3.46
N ALA A 7 13.01 -11.87 4.46
CA ALA A 7 11.56 -12.03 4.25
C ALA A 7 10.81 -10.77 3.78
N PHE A 8 11.37 -9.57 3.93
CA PHE A 8 10.69 -8.31 3.58
C PHE A 8 10.79 -7.94 2.08
N GLY A 9 11.55 -8.71 1.31
CA GLY A 9 12.05 -8.33 -0.02
C GLY A 9 11.36 -8.97 -1.24
N GLN A 10 10.08 -9.33 -1.17
CA GLN A 10 9.31 -9.75 -2.36
C GLN A 10 7.78 -9.62 -2.16
N LEU A 11 7.31 -8.38 -2.12
CA LEU A 11 6.13 -7.89 -2.87
C LEU A 11 5.01 -8.90 -3.20
N ARG A 12 4.26 -9.36 -2.20
CA ARG A 12 3.06 -10.17 -2.43
C ARG A 12 1.83 -9.26 -2.57
N VAL A 13 1.63 -8.69 -3.75
CA VAL A 13 0.24 -8.38 -4.20
C VAL A 13 -0.56 -9.67 -4.47
N GLY A 14 0.00 -10.84 -4.14
CA GLY A 14 -0.51 -12.18 -4.40
C GLY A 14 -1.99 -12.40 -4.15
N PRO A 15 -2.57 -11.99 -2.99
CA PRO A 15 -4.01 -12.18 -2.78
C PRO A 15 -4.87 -11.30 -3.69
N PHE A 16 -4.35 -10.17 -4.15
CA PHE A 16 -5.09 -9.17 -4.92
C PHE A 16 -4.89 -9.27 -6.43
N ALA A 17 -3.93 -10.06 -6.90
CA ALA A 17 -3.64 -10.20 -8.33
C ALA A 17 -4.42 -11.35 -8.99
N ASP A 18 -4.76 -11.18 -10.26
CA ASP A 18 -5.23 -12.25 -11.13
C ASP A 18 -4.06 -13.13 -11.62
N ARG A 19 -4.36 -14.15 -12.43
CA ARG A 19 -3.33 -15.04 -13.01
C ARG A 19 -2.38 -14.32 -13.96
N ALA A 20 -2.76 -13.17 -14.49
CA ALA A 20 -1.92 -12.34 -15.37
C ALA A 20 -1.08 -11.32 -14.59
N GLY A 21 -1.12 -11.35 -13.24
CA GLY A 21 -0.38 -10.44 -12.37
C GLY A 21 -0.98 -9.03 -12.30
N LYS A 22 -2.21 -8.83 -12.78
CA LYS A 22 -2.94 -7.57 -12.66
C LYS A 22 -3.71 -7.55 -11.36
N ILE A 23 -3.60 -6.44 -10.65
CA ILE A 23 -4.30 -6.21 -9.41
C ILE A 23 -5.79 -6.00 -9.72
N GLU A 24 -6.62 -6.84 -9.11
CA GLU A 24 -8.08 -6.82 -9.21
C GLU A 24 -8.63 -5.86 -8.14
N VAL A 25 -9.17 -4.73 -8.62
CA VAL A 25 -9.70 -3.64 -7.79
C VAL A 25 -10.77 -4.12 -6.82
N ASP A 26 -11.67 -5.00 -7.28
CA ASP A 26 -12.79 -5.51 -6.48
C ASP A 26 -12.29 -6.26 -5.24
N ARG A 27 -11.23 -7.07 -5.38
CA ARG A 27 -10.65 -7.80 -4.24
C ARG A 27 -10.08 -6.88 -3.17
N ILE A 28 -9.48 -5.77 -3.56
CA ILE A 28 -8.95 -4.77 -2.61
C ILE A 28 -10.11 -4.06 -1.92
N ALA A 29 -11.10 -3.61 -2.70
CA ALA A 29 -12.29 -2.96 -2.17
C ALA A 29 -12.99 -3.84 -1.13
N ASP A 30 -13.15 -5.14 -1.44
CA ASP A 30 -13.77 -6.11 -0.54
C ASP A 30 -12.91 -6.38 0.70
N ASP A 31 -11.60 -6.64 0.56
CA ASP A 31 -10.72 -6.95 1.70
C ASP A 31 -10.66 -5.80 2.70
N PHE A 32 -10.62 -4.54 2.24
CA PHE A 32 -10.56 -3.37 3.12
C PHE A 32 -11.93 -2.73 3.43
N GLY A 33 -13.04 -3.32 2.96
CA GLY A 33 -14.40 -2.78 3.17
C GLY A 33 -14.59 -1.36 2.59
N MET A 34 -13.95 -1.05 1.47
CA MET A 34 -13.98 0.27 0.82
C MET A 34 -14.81 0.25 -0.46
N SER A 35 -15.48 1.36 -0.77
CA SER A 35 -15.99 1.56 -2.13
C SER A 35 -14.84 1.77 -3.12
N LYS A 36 -15.04 1.46 -4.42
CA LYS A 36 -14.08 1.80 -5.49
C LYS A 36 -13.73 3.29 -5.52
N THR A 37 -14.70 4.14 -5.23
CA THR A 37 -14.49 5.60 -5.10
C THR A 37 -13.51 5.92 -3.98
N GLN A 38 -13.70 5.31 -2.81
CA GLN A 38 -12.82 5.53 -1.66
C GLN A 38 -11.42 4.98 -1.95
N LEU A 39 -11.31 3.78 -2.52
CA LEU A 39 -10.03 3.22 -2.94
C LEU A 39 -9.30 4.12 -3.94
N ALA A 40 -9.99 4.65 -4.96
CA ALA A 40 -9.42 5.59 -5.91
C ALA A 40 -8.85 6.84 -5.20
N SER A 41 -9.60 7.39 -4.26
CA SER A 41 -9.15 8.51 -3.43
C SER A 41 -7.89 8.15 -2.63
N THR A 42 -7.88 6.99 -1.97
CA THR A 42 -6.75 6.48 -1.15
C THR A 42 -5.44 6.40 -1.94
N ILE A 43 -5.49 6.20 -3.26
CA ILE A 43 -4.29 6.13 -4.13
C ILE A 43 -4.08 7.37 -5.01
N GLY A 44 -4.83 8.46 -4.76
CA GLY A 44 -4.67 9.74 -5.44
C GLY A 44 -5.20 9.80 -6.86
N LEU A 45 -6.26 9.04 -7.15
CA LEU A 45 -6.91 9.01 -8.45
C LEU A 45 -8.32 9.60 -8.38
N ALA A 46 -8.81 10.08 -9.54
CA ALA A 46 -10.19 10.47 -9.69
C ALA A 46 -11.13 9.28 -9.43
N ARG A 47 -12.32 9.53 -8.87
CA ARG A 47 -13.31 8.50 -8.50
C ARG A 47 -13.63 7.54 -9.65
N GLU A 48 -13.73 8.08 -10.86
CA GLU A 48 -14.04 7.35 -12.10
C GLU A 48 -12.89 6.48 -12.63
N ALA A 49 -11.71 6.53 -12.00
CA ALA A 49 -10.52 5.85 -12.49
C ALA A 49 -10.65 4.31 -12.41
N LEU A 50 -11.42 3.80 -11.45
CA LEU A 50 -11.51 2.38 -11.14
C LEU A 50 -12.78 1.68 -11.66
N TYR A 51 -13.71 2.40 -12.30
CA TYR A 51 -14.98 1.82 -12.76
C TYR A 51 -14.87 1.08 -14.09
N LYS A 52 -13.99 1.50 -14.99
CA LYS A 52 -13.77 0.82 -16.29
C LYS A 52 -12.57 -0.11 -16.20
N SER A 53 -12.76 -1.39 -16.54
CA SER A 53 -11.71 -2.42 -16.50
C SER A 53 -10.48 -2.05 -17.34
N SER A 54 -10.67 -1.45 -18.52
CA SER A 54 -9.56 -0.96 -19.35
C SER A 54 -8.74 0.13 -18.67
N ARG A 55 -9.40 1.01 -17.91
CA ARG A 55 -8.76 2.10 -17.18
C ARG A 55 -8.04 1.59 -15.93
N SER A 56 -8.71 0.76 -15.12
CA SER A 56 -8.14 0.18 -13.90
C SER A 56 -6.91 -0.70 -14.17
N ARG A 57 -6.83 -1.30 -15.36
CA ARG A 57 -5.68 -2.09 -15.82
C ARG A 57 -4.53 -1.26 -16.43
N SER A 58 -4.69 0.06 -16.54
CA SER A 58 -3.62 0.92 -17.05
C SER A 58 -2.37 0.88 -16.15
N PRO A 59 -1.16 1.04 -16.71
CA PRO A 59 0.09 0.95 -15.94
C PRO A 59 0.13 1.90 -14.73
N LYS A 60 -0.34 3.14 -14.89
CA LYS A 60 -0.36 4.14 -13.82
C LYS A 60 -1.23 3.71 -12.64
N ILE A 61 -2.42 3.17 -12.90
CA ILE A 61 -3.33 2.73 -11.82
C ILE A 61 -2.77 1.49 -11.12
N GLN A 62 -2.28 0.53 -11.89
CA GLN A 62 -1.68 -0.70 -11.36
C GLN A 62 -0.44 -0.39 -10.49
N MET A 63 0.38 0.58 -10.89
CA MET A 63 1.50 1.07 -10.09
C MET A 63 1.02 1.67 -8.77
N ARG A 64 0.02 2.55 -8.79
CA ARG A 64 -0.51 3.20 -7.57
C ARG A 64 -1.15 2.20 -6.59
N LEU A 65 -1.89 1.23 -7.11
CA LEU A 65 -2.44 0.14 -6.29
C LEU A 65 -1.31 -0.70 -5.66
N ARG A 66 -0.27 -0.99 -6.44
CA ARG A 66 0.88 -1.75 -5.96
C ARG A 66 1.63 -1.01 -4.86
N GLU A 67 1.94 0.27 -5.05
CA GLU A 67 2.62 1.12 -4.05
C GLU A 67 1.88 1.12 -2.71
N MET A 68 0.55 1.29 -2.73
CA MET A 68 -0.28 1.23 -1.54
C MET A 68 -0.20 -0.15 -0.87
N LEU A 69 -0.39 -1.23 -1.64
CA LEU A 69 -0.37 -2.59 -1.10
C LEU A 69 1.00 -2.96 -0.53
N GLU A 70 2.09 -2.55 -1.16
CA GLU A 70 3.45 -2.78 -0.65
C GLU A 70 3.63 -2.19 0.75
N ILE A 71 3.20 -0.95 0.95
CA ILE A 71 3.31 -0.27 2.24
C ILE A 71 2.42 -0.97 3.27
N VAL A 72 1.17 -1.29 2.92
CA VAL A 72 0.22 -1.94 3.83
C VAL A 72 0.68 -3.34 4.23
N GLU A 73 1.12 -4.16 3.27
CA GLU A 73 1.64 -5.51 3.56
C GLU A 73 2.91 -5.45 4.41
N ARG A 74 3.82 -4.52 4.11
CA ARG A 74 5.05 -4.33 4.88
C ARG A 74 4.77 -4.06 6.36
N ILE A 75 3.73 -3.29 6.66
CA ILE A 75 3.40 -2.95 8.05
C ILE A 75 2.39 -3.87 8.73
N SER A 76 1.74 -4.76 7.98
CA SER A 76 0.68 -5.62 8.51
C SER A 76 1.12 -6.48 9.70
N GLY A 77 2.36 -7.00 9.67
CA GLY A 77 2.87 -7.88 10.74
C GLY A 77 2.95 -7.21 12.13
N TRP A 78 3.26 -5.91 12.18
CA TRP A 78 3.45 -5.17 13.44
C TRP A 78 2.31 -4.17 13.72
N ALA A 79 1.51 -3.84 12.72
CA ALA A 79 0.25 -3.13 12.91
C ALA A 79 -0.86 -4.03 13.49
N GLY A 80 -0.69 -5.36 13.48
CA GLY A 80 -1.69 -6.32 13.97
C GLY A 80 -2.67 -6.82 12.89
N GLY A 81 -2.33 -6.65 11.61
CA GLY A 81 -3.10 -7.12 10.46
C GLY A 81 -3.30 -6.06 9.38
N ARG A 82 -3.83 -6.49 8.21
CA ARG A 82 -4.07 -5.61 7.05
C ARG A 82 -5.01 -4.45 7.35
N GLN A 83 -6.06 -4.67 8.15
CA GLN A 83 -7.02 -3.62 8.50
C GLN A 83 -6.39 -2.51 9.34
N GLN A 84 -5.58 -2.90 10.32
CA GLN A 84 -4.86 -1.97 11.18
C GLN A 84 -3.77 -1.24 10.39
N ALA A 85 -3.06 -1.95 9.51
CA ALA A 85 -2.10 -1.36 8.58
C ALA A 85 -2.74 -0.32 7.65
N MET A 86 -3.92 -0.61 7.10
CA MET A 86 -4.65 0.35 6.27
C MET A 86 -5.10 1.57 7.09
N SER A 87 -5.54 1.38 8.33
CA SER A 87 -5.87 2.48 9.23
C SER A 87 -4.65 3.37 9.50
N TRP A 88 -3.48 2.77 9.79
CA TRP A 88 -2.22 3.48 9.94
C TRP A 88 -1.83 4.24 8.67
N TYR A 89 -1.90 3.60 7.50
CA TYR A 89 -1.55 4.20 6.21
C TYR A 89 -2.31 5.50 5.94
N ARG A 90 -3.60 5.53 6.32
CA ARG A 90 -4.50 6.66 6.08
C ARG A 90 -4.42 7.75 7.15
N ALA A 91 -4.19 7.36 8.40
CA ALA A 91 -4.42 8.25 9.54
C ALA A 91 -3.17 8.57 10.37
N GLN A 92 -2.11 7.74 10.32
CA GLN A 92 -0.96 7.96 11.18
C GLN A 92 -0.02 9.02 10.59
N PRO A 93 0.24 10.12 11.31
CA PRO A 93 1.26 11.09 10.90
C PRO A 93 2.65 10.47 11.04
N ILE A 94 3.52 10.75 10.06
CA ILE A 94 4.92 10.33 10.08
C ILE A 94 5.80 11.57 10.34
N PRO A 95 6.42 11.69 11.54
CA PRO A 95 7.19 12.88 11.91
C PRO A 95 8.32 13.22 10.93
N ALA A 96 9.01 12.21 10.39
CA ALA A 96 10.07 12.38 9.40
C ALA A 96 9.61 13.05 8.09
N PHE A 97 8.30 13.09 7.83
CA PHE A 97 7.70 13.71 6.65
C PHE A 97 6.84 14.94 6.99
N GLY A 98 7.10 15.60 8.13
CA GLY A 98 6.33 16.76 8.58
C GLY A 98 4.89 16.37 8.95
N ASP A 99 4.74 15.30 9.71
CA ASP A 99 3.47 14.76 10.21
C ASP A 99 2.47 14.37 9.11
N ARG A 100 2.97 14.07 7.92
CA ARG A 100 2.16 13.60 6.80
C ARG A 100 1.92 12.11 6.89
N THR A 101 0.75 11.68 6.42
CA THR A 101 0.39 10.27 6.34
C THR A 101 1.00 9.59 5.12
N ALA A 102 1.16 8.27 5.17
CA ALA A 102 1.61 7.49 4.01
C ALA A 102 0.67 7.67 2.81
N GLU A 103 -0.65 7.73 3.03
CA GLU A 103 -1.64 8.07 2.01
C GLU A 103 -1.31 9.40 1.30
N SER A 104 -0.99 10.43 2.08
CA SER A 104 -0.64 11.75 1.56
C SER A 104 0.62 11.68 0.67
N LEU A 105 1.64 10.95 1.10
CA LEU A 105 2.90 10.81 0.38
C LEU A 105 2.74 9.99 -0.91
N VAL A 106 1.97 8.90 -0.88
CA VAL A 106 1.66 8.10 -2.09
C VAL A 106 0.88 8.94 -3.10
N LYS A 107 -0.06 9.78 -2.66
CA LYS A 107 -0.78 10.69 -3.56
C LYS A 107 0.18 11.59 -4.35
N GLU A 108 1.25 12.05 -3.71
CA GLU A 108 2.32 12.85 -4.33
C GLU A 108 3.34 12.05 -5.15
N GLY A 109 3.23 10.72 -5.20
CA GLY A 109 4.20 9.87 -5.89
C GLY A 109 5.47 9.60 -5.08
N ARG A 110 5.44 9.84 -3.77
CA ARG A 110 6.56 9.66 -2.84
C ARG A 110 6.50 8.30 -2.11
N ALA A 111 5.94 7.28 -2.76
CA ALA A 111 5.79 5.94 -2.19
C ALA A 111 7.14 5.26 -1.89
N ALA A 112 8.19 5.57 -2.69
CA ALA A 112 9.55 5.09 -2.44
C ALA A 112 10.08 5.60 -1.10
N GLU A 113 9.93 6.89 -0.80
CA GLU A 113 10.40 7.46 0.46
C GLU A 113 9.70 6.85 1.68
N VAL A 114 8.40 6.56 1.60
CA VAL A 114 7.68 5.86 2.67
C VAL A 114 8.26 4.46 2.88
N ARG A 115 8.54 3.74 1.79
CA ARG A 115 9.13 2.40 1.85
C ARG A 115 10.51 2.42 2.49
N ASP A 116 11.38 3.34 2.06
CA ASP A 116 12.73 3.49 2.60
C ASP A 116 12.69 3.85 4.09
N TYR A 117 11.79 4.76 4.48
CA TYR A 117 11.55 5.09 5.90
C TYR A 117 11.14 3.86 6.71
N LEU A 118 10.18 3.07 6.23
CA LEU A 118 9.73 1.87 6.92
C LEU A 118 10.82 0.81 7.02
N ASP A 119 11.66 0.67 5.98
CA ASP A 119 12.80 -0.24 6.00
C ASP A 119 13.84 0.21 7.04
N HIS A 120 14.10 1.51 7.15
CA HIS A 120 14.94 2.06 8.21
C HIS A 120 14.37 1.85 9.62
N VAL A 121 13.06 2.07 9.82
CA VAL A 121 12.41 1.83 11.12
C VAL A 121 12.47 0.36 11.50
N ALA A 122 12.25 -0.56 10.54
CA ALA A 122 12.36 -2.00 10.78
C ALA A 122 13.79 -2.42 11.19
N LEU A 123 14.83 -1.74 10.68
CA LEU A 123 16.21 -1.99 11.05
C LEU A 123 16.59 -1.37 12.41
N GLY A 124 15.99 -0.23 12.77
CA GLY A 124 16.29 0.50 14.01
C GLY A 124 15.45 0.11 15.24
N GLY A 125 14.35 -0.64 15.05
CA GLY A 125 13.39 -0.99 16.10
C GLY A 125 13.70 -2.24 16.95
N PHE A 126 14.87 -2.86 16.75
CA PHE A 126 15.31 -4.08 17.46
C PHE A 126 16.54 -3.87 18.36
N ALA A 127 16.90 -2.62 18.69
CA ALA A 127 18.02 -2.31 19.59
C ALA A 127 17.55 -2.01 21.02
#